data_AF-A0A522LDX0-F1
#
_entry.id   AF-A0A522LDX0-F1
#
_cell.length_a   1.000
_cell.length_b   1.000
_cell.length_c   1.000
_cell.angle_alpha   90.00
_cell.angle_beta   90.00
_cell.angle_gamma   90.00
#
_symmetry.space_group_name_H-M   'P 1'
#
loop_
_entity.id
_entity.type
_entity.pdbx_description
1 polymer ?
#
loop_
_entity_poly.entity_id
_entity_poly.type
_entity_poly.pdbx_seq_one_letter_code
_entity_poly.pdbx_strand_id
1 'polypeptide(L)'
;MMGVVEAFSPSYAKARVKFLEAVATASLPNESHNHPLPGRDGEVIAMDVALDGPPDADKLLIVSSACHGVEGYCGSGVQVFALHDAQWRARAKA
;
A
#
# COMPACT_ATOMS: atom_id res chain seq x y z
N MET A 1 -14.05 9.64 0.85
CA MET A 1 -13.82 8.61 1.89
C MET A 1 -14.16 7.28 1.26
N MET A 2 -13.19 6.37 1.16
CA MET A 2 -13.37 5.04 0.56
C MET A 2 -14.09 4.12 1.55
N GLY A 3 -14.96 3.24 1.08
CA GLY A 3 -15.57 2.21 1.93
C GLY A 3 -14.58 1.10 2.29
N VAL A 4 -14.69 0.50 3.48
CA VAL A 4 -13.76 -0.54 3.96
C VAL A 4 -13.66 -1.70 2.96
N VAL A 5 -14.79 -2.24 2.50
CA VAL A 5 -14.82 -3.35 1.54
C VAL A 5 -14.22 -2.96 0.18
N GLU A 6 -14.38 -1.69 -0.22
CA GLU A 6 -13.86 -1.18 -1.49
C GLU A 6 -12.32 -1.14 -1.53
N ALA A 7 -11.67 -1.08 -0.38
CA ALA A 7 -10.20 -1.07 -0.30
C ALA A 7 -9.58 -2.44 -0.65
N PHE A 8 -10.33 -3.53 -0.47
CA PHE A 8 -9.85 -4.89 -0.71
C PHE A 8 -9.98 -5.28 -2.18
N SER A 9 -9.15 -6.22 -2.62
CA SER A 9 -9.09 -6.68 -4.01
C SER A 9 -9.04 -8.20 -4.10
N PRO A 10 -9.65 -8.80 -5.14
CA PRO A 10 -9.65 -10.25 -5.33
C PRO A 10 -8.37 -10.80 -5.97
N SER A 11 -7.42 -9.93 -6.35
CA SER A 11 -6.16 -10.33 -6.96
C SER A 11 -5.04 -9.34 -6.65
N TYR A 12 -3.80 -9.81 -6.75
CA TYR A 12 -2.60 -9.00 -6.56
C TYR A 12 -2.55 -7.81 -7.54
N ALA A 13 -2.74 -8.05 -8.84
CA ALA A 13 -2.71 -6.98 -9.84
C ALA A 13 -3.67 -5.82 -9.51
N LYS A 14 -4.90 -6.14 -9.07
CA LYS A 14 -5.89 -5.13 -8.66
C LYS A 14 -5.52 -4.45 -7.33
N ALA A 15 -5.00 -5.21 -6.37
CA ALA A 15 -4.53 -4.68 -5.09
C ALA A 15 -3.38 -3.68 -5.28
N ARG A 16 -2.41 -4.02 -6.14
CA ARG A 16 -1.26 -3.16 -6.46
C ARG A 16 -1.70 -1.85 -7.09
N VAL A 17 -2.59 -1.91 -8.09
CA VAL A 17 -3.14 -0.70 -8.74
C VAL A 17 -3.81 0.21 -7.70
N LYS A 18 -4.67 -0.35 -6.84
CA LYS A 18 -5.32 0.44 -5.77
C LYS A 18 -4.33 1.09 -4.82
N PHE A 19 -3.27 0.38 -4.43
CA PHE A 19 -2.23 0.95 -3.57
C PHE A 19 -1.54 2.13 -4.26
N LEU A 20 -1.09 1.95 -5.50
CA LEU A 20 -0.42 3.02 -6.26
C LEU A 20 -1.33 4.23 -6.51
N GLU A 21 -2.60 4.01 -6.83
CA GLU A 21 -3.60 5.07 -6.97
C GLU A 21 -3.87 5.80 -5.65
N ALA A 22 -3.95 5.07 -4.53
CA ALA A 22 -4.13 5.65 -3.21
C ALA A 22 -2.92 6.51 -2.80
N VAL A 23 -1.70 6.04 -3.08
CA VAL A 23 -0.47 6.80 -2.87
C VAL A 23 -0.43 8.06 -3.72
N ALA A 24 -0.77 7.96 -5.01
CA ALA A 24 -0.84 9.11 -5.92
C ALA A 24 -1.91 10.12 -5.47
N THR A 25 -3.10 9.65 -5.09
CA THR A 25 -4.19 10.47 -4.55
C THR A 25 -3.77 11.19 -3.27
N ALA A 26 -2.96 10.52 -2.45
CA ALA A 26 -2.38 11.06 -1.23
C ALA A 26 -1.20 12.02 -1.47
N SER A 27 -0.76 12.20 -2.73
CA SER A 27 0.40 12.99 -3.15
C SER A 27 1.68 12.59 -2.41
N LEU A 28 1.86 11.29 -2.18
CA LEU A 28 3.04 10.73 -1.51
C LEU A 28 4.04 10.18 -2.54
N PRO A 29 5.34 10.24 -2.25
CA PRO A 29 6.32 9.50 -3.03
C PRO A 29 6.09 7.99 -2.84
N ASN A 30 6.26 7.24 -3.93
CA ASN A 30 6.31 5.78 -3.90
C ASN A 30 7.64 5.27 -4.46
N GLU A 31 8.10 4.15 -3.91
CA GLU A 31 9.18 3.35 -4.46
C GLU A 31 8.62 1.98 -4.81
N SER A 32 9.03 1.45 -5.97
CA SER A 32 8.61 0.14 -6.45
C SER A 32 9.84 -0.73 -6.69
N HIS A 33 9.98 -1.78 -5.89
CA HIS A 33 11.03 -2.77 -6.06
C HIS A 33 10.45 -3.96 -6.84
N ASN A 34 10.59 -3.91 -8.16
CA ASN A 34 10.08 -4.96 -9.04
C ASN A 34 10.85 -6.28 -8.81
N HIS A 35 10.10 -7.37 -8.69
CA HIS A 35 10.67 -8.70 -8.69
C HIS A 35 11.01 -9.10 -10.15
N PRO A 36 12.12 -9.83 -10.39
CA PRO A 36 12.58 -10.13 -11.75
C PRO A 36 11.69 -11.14 -12.49
N LEU A 37 10.95 -11.97 -11.77
CA LEU A 37 10.02 -12.94 -12.34
C LEU A 37 8.58 -12.42 -12.29
N PRO A 38 7.73 -12.77 -13.27
CA PRO A 38 6.31 -12.45 -13.23
C PRO A 38 5.57 -13.21 -12.12
N GLY A 39 4.40 -12.69 -11.76
CA GLY A 39 3.45 -13.36 -10.87
C GLY A 39 2.79 -14.56 -11.53
N ARG A 40 1.97 -15.27 -10.75
CA ARG A 40 1.26 -16.48 -11.18
C ARG A 40 0.42 -16.25 -12.45
N ASP A 41 -0.19 -15.07 -12.57
CA ASP A 41 -1.10 -14.72 -13.65
C ASP A 41 -0.36 -13.90 -14.75
N GLY A 42 0.98 -13.89 -14.72
CA GLY A 42 1.85 -13.19 -15.68
C GLY A 42 2.06 -11.70 -15.37
N GLU A 43 1.53 -11.21 -14.26
CA GLU A 43 1.58 -9.80 -13.88
C GLU A 43 2.96 -9.38 -13.32
N VAL A 44 3.26 -8.09 -13.39
CA VAL A 44 4.46 -7.55 -12.70
C VAL A 44 4.19 -7.56 -11.19
N ILE A 45 4.99 -8.35 -10.48
CA ILE A 45 5.03 -8.34 -9.01
C ILE A 45 6.17 -7.44 -8.52
N ALA A 46 5.88 -6.68 -7.48
CA ALA A 46 6.80 -5.76 -6.83
C ALA A 46 6.45 -5.60 -5.35
N MET A 47 7.45 -5.15 -4.59
CA MET A 47 7.21 -4.54 -3.29
C MET A 47 7.12 -3.03 -3.49
N ASP A 48 5.94 -2.47 -3.24
CA ASP A 48 5.69 -1.03 -3.32
C ASP A 48 5.71 -0.43 -1.90
N VAL A 49 6.42 0.67 -1.74
CA VAL A 49 6.62 1.37 -0.46
C VAL A 49 6.21 2.82 -0.63
N ALA A 50 5.52 3.38 0.36
CA ALA A 50 5.20 4.80 0.42
C ALA A 50 5.56 5.35 1.80
N LEU A 51 6.11 6.56 1.82
CA LEU A 51 6.45 7.28 3.05
C LEU A 51 5.55 8.52 3.18
N ASP A 52 4.80 8.59 4.28
CA ASP A 52 4.00 9.77 4.63
C ASP A 52 4.62 10.50 5.82
N GLY A 53 5.44 11.50 5.54
CA GLY A 53 6.15 12.28 6.56
C GLY A 53 7.58 12.61 6.14
N PRO A 54 8.36 13.22 7.05
CA PRO A 54 9.75 13.55 6.81
C PRO A 54 10.63 12.28 6.73
N PRO A 55 11.57 12.20 5.76
CA PRO A 55 12.48 11.05 5.60
C PRO A 55 13.49 10.90 6.74
N ASP A 56 13.69 11.94 7.54
CA ASP A 56 14.60 12.02 8.68
C ASP A 56 13.86 11.98 10.03
N ALA A 57 12.63 11.44 10.07
CA ALA A 57 11.88 11.29 11.31
C ALA A 57 12.60 10.38 12.34
N ASP A 58 12.68 10.82 13.61
CA ASP A 58 13.30 10.05 14.70
C ASP A 58 12.52 8.77 15.06
N LYS A 59 11.26 8.65 14.61
CA LYS A 59 10.37 7.51 14.86
C LYS A 59 9.56 7.19 13.61
N LEU A 60 9.29 5.91 13.40
CA LEU A 60 8.50 5.42 12.27
C LEU A 60 7.38 4.49 12.75
N LEU A 61 6.18 4.70 12.21
CA LEU A 61 5.10 3.72 12.26
C LEU A 61 5.11 2.94 10.94
N ILE A 62 5.36 1.63 11.01
CA ILE A 62 5.40 0.76 9.83
C ILE A 62 4.12 -0.06 9.77
N VAL A 63 3.38 0.08 8.67
CA VAL A 63 2.22 -0.75 8.34
C VAL A 63 2.58 -1.69 7.20
N SER A 64 2.90 -2.93 7.51
CA SER A 64 3.31 -3.95 6.53
C SER A 64 2.27 -5.05 6.40
N SER A 65 2.19 -5.64 5.22
CA SER A 65 1.38 -6.83 4.91
C SER A 65 2.24 -7.82 4.12
N ALA A 66 1.68 -8.97 3.73
CA ALA A 66 2.36 -10.02 2.95
C ALA A 66 3.41 -10.87 3.70
N CYS A 67 3.27 -11.05 5.02
CA CYS A 67 4.15 -11.93 5.81
C CYS A 67 4.22 -13.37 5.28
N HIS A 68 3.12 -13.88 4.70
CA HIS A 68 3.06 -15.24 4.12
C HIS A 68 2.75 -15.26 2.62
N GLY A 69 3.17 -14.25 1.87
CA GLY A 69 3.04 -14.21 0.40
C GLY A 69 1.60 -14.04 -0.09
N VAL A 70 0.78 -15.11 -0.05
CA VAL A 70 -0.60 -15.13 -0.56
C VAL A 70 -1.51 -14.14 0.16
N GLU A 71 -1.19 -13.82 1.41
CA GLU A 71 -1.93 -12.85 2.23
C GLU A 71 -1.70 -11.40 1.79
N GLY A 72 -0.70 -11.14 0.94
CA GLY A 72 -0.25 -9.78 0.62
C GLY A 72 -1.32 -8.90 -0.03
N TYR A 73 -2.01 -9.40 -1.04
CA TYR A 73 -3.02 -8.60 -1.74
C TYR A 73 -4.29 -8.35 -0.92
N CYS A 74 -4.62 -9.27 0.00
CA CYS A 74 -5.74 -9.09 0.92
C CYS A 74 -5.34 -8.11 2.02
N GLY A 75 -4.17 -8.31 2.63
CA GLY A 75 -3.65 -7.45 3.70
C GLY A 75 -3.41 -6.01 3.24
N SER A 76 -3.04 -5.79 1.97
CA SER A 76 -2.86 -4.44 1.45
C SER A 76 -4.15 -3.62 1.39
N GLY A 77 -5.33 -4.24 1.47
CA GLY A 77 -6.60 -3.52 1.61
C GLY A 77 -6.63 -2.61 2.85
N VAL A 78 -5.97 -3.00 3.95
CA VAL A 78 -5.82 -2.16 5.14
C VAL A 78 -4.97 -0.92 4.83
N GLN A 79 -3.89 -1.09 4.07
CA GLN A 79 -3.00 0.00 3.65
C GLN A 79 -3.70 0.95 2.67
N VAL A 80 -4.44 0.41 1.70
CA VAL A 80 -5.27 1.18 0.75
C VAL A 80 -6.29 2.03 1.51
N PHE A 81 -7.04 1.43 2.44
CA PHE A 81 -8.00 2.17 3.25
C PHE A 81 -7.33 3.30 4.05
N ALA A 82 -6.22 2.97 4.73
CA ALA A 82 -5.46 3.94 5.53
C ALA A 82 -4.94 5.13 4.70
N LEU A 83 -4.52 4.91 3.46
CA LEU A 83 -4.06 5.98 2.55
C LEU A 83 -5.18 6.95 2.16
N HIS A 84 -6.43 6.47 2.12
CA HIS A 84 -7.63 7.28 1.87
C HIS A 84 -8.22 7.94 3.13
N ASP A 85 -7.71 7.63 4.33
CA ASP A 85 -8.15 8.22 5.60
C ASP A 85 -7.22 9.36 6.05
N ALA A 86 -7.62 10.59 5.73
CA ALA A 86 -6.86 11.78 6.10
C ALA A 86 -6.73 11.97 7.63
N GLN A 87 -7.71 11.54 8.43
CA GLN A 87 -7.67 11.69 9.87
C GLN A 87 -6.68 10.70 10.49
N TRP A 88 -6.70 9.45 10.04
CA TRP A 88 -5.72 8.44 10.42
C TRP A 88 -4.30 8.91 10.10
N ARG A 89 -4.05 9.35 8.87
CA ARG A 89 -2.74 9.82 8.42
C ARG A 89 -2.23 11.03 9.20
N ALA A 90 -3.11 11.97 9.54
CA ALA A 90 -2.74 13.10 10.38
C ALA A 90 -2.30 12.67 11.78
N ARG A 91 -2.98 11.68 12.38
CA ARG A 91 -2.61 11.12 13.69
C ARG A 91 -1.34 10.29 13.65
N ALA A 92 -1.10 9.55 12.56
CA ALA A 92 0.11 8.76 12.39
C ALA A 92 1.40 9.60 12.33
N LYS A 93 1.27 10.89 11.97
CA LYS A 93 2.37 11.86 11.89
C LYS A 93 2.55 12.74 13.14
N ALA A 94 1.69 12.59 14.14
CA ALA A 94 1.65 13.43 15.35
C ALA A 94 2.50 12.84 16.48
#